data_AF-A8YM23-F1
#
_entry.id   AF-A8YM23-F1
#
_cell.length_a   1.000
_cell.length_b   1.000
_cell.length_c   1.000
_cell.angle_alpha   90.00
_cell.angle_beta   90.00
_cell.angle_gamma   90.00
#
_symmetry.space_group_name_H-M   'P 1'
#
loop_
_entity.id
_entity.type
_entity.pdbx_description
1 polymer ?
#
loop_
_entity_poly.entity_id
_entity_poly.type
_entity_poly.pdbx_seq_one_letter_code
_entity_poly.pdbx_strand_id
1 'polypeptide(L)' 'MSLGLNVMGILGILLIAKRRRLIPAIQPLMDDLILKAGFRVNQRLYLELLRSAQEIDENQ' A
#
# COMPACT_ATOMS: atom_id res chain seq x y z
N MET A 1 6.94 -15.42 -12.89
CA MET A 1 6.72 -14.07 -12.34
C MET A 1 6.12 -14.22 -10.95
N SER A 2 6.94 -14.29 -9.89
CA SER A 2 6.39 -14.16 -8.54
C SER A 2 6.12 -12.67 -8.32
N LEU A 3 5.02 -12.34 -7.66
CA LEU A 3 4.63 -10.94 -7.47
C LEU A 3 5.55 -10.19 -6.47
N GLY A 4 6.64 -10.79 -6.00
CA GLY A 4 7.55 -10.19 -5.02
C GLY A 4 6.91 -9.89 -3.65
N LEU A 5 5.64 -10.25 -3.43
CA LEU A 5 4.88 -9.88 -2.23
C LEU A 5 5.19 -10.86 -1.10
N ASN A 6 6.38 -10.73 -0.51
CA ASN A 6 6.63 -11.24 0.83
C ASN A 6 5.79 -10.42 1.83
N VAL A 7 4.93 -11.13 2.58
CA VAL A 7 3.99 -10.65 3.60
C VAL A 7 2.83 -9.77 3.08
N MET A 8 1.76 -10.40 2.57
CA MET A 8 0.48 -9.76 2.26
C MET A 8 -0.40 -9.65 3.52
N GLY A 9 0.05 -8.91 4.54
CA GLY A 9 -0.86 -8.46 5.60
C GLY A 9 -1.98 -7.58 5.03
N ILE A 10 -2.64 -6.78 5.86
CA ILE A 10 -3.71 -5.89 5.39
C ILE A 10 -3.28 -4.97 4.22
N LEU A 11 -1.98 -4.62 4.13
CA LEU A 11 -1.40 -3.86 3.01
C LEU A 11 -1.48 -4.59 1.66
N GLY A 12 -1.30 -5.91 1.64
CA GLY A 12 -1.47 -6.72 0.42
C GLY A 12 -2.93 -6.74 -0.05
N ILE A 13 -3.88 -6.74 0.89
CA ILE A 13 -5.31 -6.63 0.59
C ILE A 13 -5.62 -5.29 -0.07
N LEU A 14 -5.05 -4.19 0.44
CA LEU A 14 -5.22 -2.85 -0.16
C LEU A 14 -4.71 -2.81 -1.60
N LEU A 15 -3.53 -3.39 -1.87
CA LEU A 15 -3.02 -3.48 -3.24
C LEU A 15 -3.93 -4.27 -4.18
N ILE A 16 -4.45 -5.42 -3.72
CA ILE A 16 -5.39 -6.23 -4.50
C ILE A 16 -6.67 -5.45 -4.78
N ALA A 17 -7.21 -4.75 -3.76
CA ALA A 17 -8.41 -3.94 -3.90
C ALA A 17 -8.24 -2.80 -4.91
N LYS A 18 -7.10 -2.08 -4.86
CA LYS A 18 -6.75 -1.04 -5.85
C LYS A 18 -6.65 -1.60 -7.27
N ARG A 19 -5.92 -2.72 -7.46
CA ARG A 19 -5.76 -3.36 -8.78
C ARG A 19 -7.09 -3.84 -9.36
N ARG A 20 -8.01 -4.30 -8.51
CA ARG A 20 -9.38 -4.68 -8.88
C ARG A 20 -10.33 -3.49 -9.00
N ARG A 21 -9.84 -2.25 -8.83
CA ARG A 21 -10.62 -1.00 -8.87
C ARG A 21 -11.78 -0.97 -7.86
N LEU A 22 -11.63 -1.69 -6.75
CA LEU A 22 -12.61 -1.70 -5.65
C LEU A 22 -12.48 -0.48 -4.75
N ILE A 23 -11.29 0.11 -4.70
CA ILE A 23 -10.99 1.34 -3.99
C ILE A 23 -10.26 2.30 -4.92
N PRO A 24 -10.48 3.63 -4.78
CA PRO A 24 -9.85 4.62 -5.63
C PRO A 24 -8.38 4.85 -5.27
N ALA A 25 -7.98 4.68 -4.01
CA ALA A 25 -6.62 4.86 -3.54
C ALA A 25 -6.29 4.02 -2.28
N ILE A 26 -5.01 3.68 -2.11
CA ILE A 26 -4.51 2.95 -0.92
C ILE A 26 -3.96 3.90 0.15
N GLN A 27 -3.41 5.07 -0.23
CA GLN A 27 -2.80 6.03 0.70
C GLN A 27 -3.70 6.39 1.90
N PRO A 28 -4.95 6.86 1.73
CA PRO A 28 -5.77 7.26 2.88
C PRO A 28 -6.09 6.09 3.81
N LEU A 29 -6.17 4.86 3.30
CA LEU A 29 -6.41 3.66 4.11
C LEU A 29 -5.16 3.26 4.89
N MET A 30 -3.98 3.43 4.30
CA MET A 30 -2.71 3.23 5.01
C MET A 30 -2.51 4.28 6.10
N ASP A 31 -2.83 5.55 5.82
CA ASP A 31 -2.78 6.63 6.80
C ASP A 31 -3.72 6.35 7.97
N ASP A 32 -4.93 5.87 7.70
CA ASP A 32 -5.88 5.45 8.73
C ASP A 32 -5.36 4.29 9.58
N LEU A 33 -4.74 3.28 8.96
CA LEU A 33 -4.11 2.18 9.70
C LEU A 33 -3.01 2.70 10.64
N ILE A 34 -2.17 3.63 10.18
CA ILE A 34 -1.07 4.19 10.96
C ILE A 34 -1.59 5.09 12.08
N LEU A 35 -2.42 6.07 11.74
CA LEU A 35 -2.84 7.14 12.64
C LEU A 35 -3.96 6.72 13.60
N LYS A 36 -4.89 5.86 13.15
CA LYS A 36 -6.07 5.47 13.95
C LYS A 36 -5.89 4.11 14.62
N ALA A 37 -5.19 3.18 13.99
CA ALA A 37 -5.01 1.81 14.51
C ALA A 37 -3.60 1.54 15.07
N GLY A 38 -2.68 2.51 15.01
CA GLY A 38 -1.31 2.35 15.50
C GLY A 38 -0.48 1.35 14.68
N PHE A 39 -0.89 1.08 13.44
CA PHE A 39 -0.20 0.16 12.55
C PHE A 39 1.18 0.69 12.20
N ARG A 40 2.23 -0.03 12.61
CA ARG A 40 3.62 0.38 12.36
C ARG A 40 4.05 -0.05 10.98
N VAL A 41 4.33 0.92 10.13
CA VAL A 41 4.97 0.72 8.83
C VAL A 41 6.17 1.64 8.75
N ASN A 42 7.29 1.16 8.19
CA ASN A 42 8.42 2.05 7.94
C ASN A 42 8.18 2.86 6.65
N GLN A 43 8.84 4.00 6.52
CA GLN A 43 8.65 4.92 5.40
C GLN A 43 9.01 4.28 4.04
N ARG A 44 10.02 3.41 3.99
CA ARG A 44 10.42 2.73 2.74
C ARG A 44 9.28 1.85 2.21
N LEU A 45 8.72 1.00 3.07
CA LEU A 45 7.61 0.13 2.73
C LEU A 45 6.34 0.91 2.39
N TYR A 46 6.09 2.03 3.08
CA TYR A 46 4.99 2.93 2.74
C TYR A 46 5.10 3.44 1.30
N LEU A 47 6.26 3.99 0.94
CA LEU A 47 6.52 4.51 -0.40
C LEU A 47 6.53 3.41 -1.48
N GLU A 48 7.10 2.25 -1.19
CA GLU A 48 7.09 1.09 -2.10
C GLU A 48 5.66 0.63 -2.43
N LEU A 49 4.75 0.66 -1.45
CA LEU A 49 3.35 0.32 -1.66
C LEU A 49 2.64 1.38 -2.53
N LEU A 50 2.87 2.67 -2.27
CA LEU A 50 2.31 3.75 -3.09
C LEU A 50 2.80 3.69 -4.54
N ARG A 51 4.09 3.42 -4.77
CA ARG A 51 4.65 3.18 -6.11
C ARG A 51 4.01 1.95 -6.76
N SER A 52 3.87 0.86 -6.01
CA SER A 52 3.21 -0.38 -6.47
C SER A 52 1.72 -0.19 -6.82
N ALA A 53 1.07 0.81 -6.24
CA ALA A 53 -0.30 1.21 -6.51
C ALA A 53 -0.43 2.30 -7.59
N GLN A 54 0.69 2.77 -8.16
CA GLN A 54 0.77 3.87 -9.11
C GLN A 54 0.15 5.17 -8.57
N GLU A 55 0.36 5.45 -7.27
CA GLU A 55 -0.10 6.68 -6.61
C GLU A 55 0.97 7.75 -6.53
N ILE A 56 2.24 7.36 -6.65
CA ILE A 56 3.41 8.25 -6.70
C ILE A 56 4.40 7.73 -7.75
N ASP A 57 5.19 8.64 -8.31
CA ASP A 57 6.18 8.31 -9.33
C ASP A 57 7.45 7.67 -8.75
N GLU A 58 8.16 6.89 -9.56
CA GLU A 58 9.43 6.25 -9.19
C GLU A 58 10.59 7.25 -9.03
N ASN A 59 10.43 8.48 -9.53
CA ASN A 59 11.49 9.51 -9.60
C ASN A 59 11.47 10.55 -8.45
N GLN A 60 10.81 10.24 -7.34
CA GLN A 60 10.90 11.02 -6.08
C GLN A 60 11.60 10.24 -4.97
#